data_AF-A0A819X4P5-F1
#
_entry.id   AF-A0A819X4P5-F1
#
_cell.length_a   1.000
_cell.length_b   1.000
_cell.length_c   1.000
_cell.angle_alpha   90.00
_cell.angle_beta   90.00
_cell.angle_gamma   90.00
#
_symmetry.space_group_name_H-M   'P 1'
#
loop_
_entity.id
_entity.type
_entity.pdbx_description
1 polymer ?
#
loop_
_entity_poly.entity_id
_entity_poly.type
_entity_poly.pdbx_seq_one_letter_code
_entity_poly.pdbx_strand_id
1 'polypeptide(L)'
;MMSIMFVSIITGLIIAPLSPKSAVEIDPKEHIYAHPDYVNGLPDLSSVGVKTMYEVILHGIQLSGDRPQFSYRQSSDQPFKSYTYKQVFEIIKEIGSGMINSGLKPSNETFFGIYASASVNYALCLYSAWPYSMVPVGIYDSLGQDGVKFIIRQSAVELIFADDLQRVKHLIEWKDEKIALKTIVSFIEPTDELKKLAEEKQLNLLTLEKLREIGR
;
A
#
# COMPACT_ATOMS: atom_id res chain seq x y z
N MET A 1 4.40 16.80 7.74
CA MET A 1 3.31 16.41 8.67
C MET A 1 2.04 16.22 7.85
N MET A 2 1.67 14.98 7.59
CA MET A 2 0.69 14.59 6.56
C MET A 2 -0.62 14.18 7.24
N SER A 3 -1.64 15.05 7.20
CA SER A 3 -2.99 14.73 7.69
C SER A 3 -3.87 14.24 6.54
N ILE A 4 -4.45 13.07 6.72
CA ILE A 4 -5.52 12.50 5.87
C ILE A 4 -6.86 12.84 6.57
N MET A 5 -7.85 13.31 5.81
CA MET A 5 -9.19 13.61 6.32
C MET A 5 -10.25 13.03 5.35
N PHE A 6 -11.31 12.43 5.88
CA PHE A 6 -12.44 11.85 5.13
C PHE A 6 -13.74 12.62 5.42
N VAL A 7 -14.56 12.89 4.39
CA VAL A 7 -15.93 13.43 4.52
C VAL A 7 -16.85 12.81 3.46
N SER A 8 -18.09 12.46 3.82
CA SER A 8 -19.20 12.26 2.87
C SER A 8 -20.57 12.50 3.55
N ILE A 9 -21.57 13.02 2.83
CA ILE A 9 -22.95 13.30 3.30
C ILE A 9 -23.97 12.68 2.32
N ILE A 10 -25.09 12.20 2.87
CA ILE A 10 -26.42 11.86 2.31
C ILE A 10 -26.70 10.37 1.98
N THR A 11 -27.93 10.00 2.36
CA THR A 11 -28.51 8.81 3.00
C THR A 11 -29.14 7.75 2.09
N GLY A 12 -29.19 6.50 2.59
CA GLY A 12 -30.15 5.46 2.17
C GLY A 12 -29.56 4.05 2.14
N LEU A 13 -29.82 3.24 3.18
CA LEU A 13 -29.43 1.81 3.37
C LEU A 13 -27.94 1.44 3.52
N ILE A 14 -27.06 2.43 3.61
CA ILE A 14 -25.61 2.27 3.60
C ILE A 14 -25.08 2.81 4.92
N ILE A 15 -24.12 2.11 5.55
CA ILE A 15 -23.36 2.52 6.75
C ILE A 15 -23.21 4.05 6.72
N ALA A 16 -23.79 4.74 7.70
CA ALA A 16 -23.74 6.19 7.75
C ALA A 16 -22.27 6.63 7.58
N PRO A 17 -21.98 7.62 6.72
CA PRO A 17 -20.64 8.16 6.68
C PRO A 17 -20.27 8.58 8.10
N LEU A 18 -19.08 8.19 8.52
CA LEU A 18 -18.61 8.50 9.87
C LEU A 18 -18.81 10.00 10.12
N SER A 19 -19.41 10.32 11.26
CA SER A 19 -19.48 11.70 11.71
C SER A 19 -18.07 12.28 11.68
N PRO A 20 -17.86 13.52 11.21
CA PRO A 20 -16.52 14.11 11.05
C PRO A 20 -15.95 14.50 12.43
N LYS A 21 -15.87 13.52 13.32
CA LYS A 21 -15.47 13.63 14.70
C LYS A 21 -14.22 12.79 14.87
N SER A 22 -13.23 13.34 15.53
CA SER A 22 -12.08 12.58 15.98
C SER A 22 -12.52 11.51 16.98
N ALA A 23 -11.63 10.55 17.24
CA ALA A 23 -11.84 9.59 18.33
C ALA A 23 -12.10 10.34 19.65
N VAL A 24 -13.10 9.86 20.40
CA VAL A 24 -13.47 10.38 21.72
C VAL A 24 -13.02 9.38 22.78
N GLU A 25 -12.67 9.89 23.97
CA GLU A 25 -12.36 9.05 25.12
C GLU A 25 -13.65 8.38 25.61
N ILE A 26 -13.67 7.05 25.59
CA ILE A 26 -14.83 6.23 25.98
C ILE A 26 -14.61 5.56 27.34
N ASP A 27 -13.35 5.39 27.75
CA ASP A 27 -12.97 4.94 29.08
C ASP A 27 -11.86 5.85 29.63
N PRO A 28 -12.20 6.82 30.50
CA PRO A 28 -11.21 7.73 31.10
C PRO A 28 -10.23 7.07 32.07
N LYS A 29 -10.54 5.87 32.55
CA LYS A 29 -9.70 5.15 33.52
C LYS A 29 -8.58 4.40 32.80
N GLU A 30 -8.92 3.79 31.67
CA GLU A 30 -7.99 3.00 30.85
C GLU A 30 -7.48 3.78 29.62
N HIS A 31 -7.90 5.04 29.46
CA HIS A 31 -7.59 5.92 28.32
C HIS A 31 -7.91 5.29 26.96
N ILE A 32 -9.11 4.70 26.84
CA ILE A 32 -9.57 4.07 25.60
C ILE A 32 -10.28 5.12 24.74
N TYR A 33 -9.89 5.19 23.46
CA TYR A 33 -10.48 6.09 22.47
C TYR A 33 -11.15 5.30 21.35
N ALA A 34 -12.36 5.72 20.95
CA ALA A 34 -13.06 5.14 19.81
C ALA A 34 -13.73 6.24 18.98
N HIS A 35 -14.01 5.93 17.71
CA HIS A 35 -14.87 6.82 16.91
C HIS A 35 -16.27 6.87 17.55
N PRO A 36 -16.92 8.05 17.68
CA PRO A 36 -18.24 8.19 18.31
C PRO A 36 -19.31 7.24 17.78
N ASP A 37 -19.25 6.93 16.49
CA ASP A 37 -20.23 6.06 15.83
C ASP A 37 -19.99 4.57 16.11
N TYR A 38 -18.83 4.21 16.68
CA TYR A 38 -18.42 2.83 16.98
C TYR A 38 -17.99 2.63 18.44
N VAL A 39 -18.51 3.45 19.36
CA VAL A 39 -18.25 3.34 20.80
C VAL A 39 -18.63 1.96 21.35
N ASN A 40 -19.68 1.35 20.78
CA ASN A 40 -20.16 0.03 21.18
C ASN A 40 -19.48 -1.13 20.41
N GLY A 41 -18.40 -0.85 19.69
CA GLY A 41 -17.66 -1.83 18.90
C GLY A 41 -17.76 -1.60 17.39
N LEU A 42 -16.86 -2.28 16.67
CA LEU A 42 -16.85 -2.29 15.21
C LEU A 42 -17.98 -3.20 14.68
N PRO A 43 -18.48 -2.95 13.46
CA PRO A 43 -19.41 -3.86 12.81
C PRO A 43 -18.80 -5.25 12.66
N ASP A 44 -19.57 -6.29 12.99
CA ASP A 44 -19.18 -7.67 12.74
C ASP A 44 -19.27 -7.97 11.25
N LEU A 45 -18.12 -8.00 10.56
CA LEU A 45 -18.04 -8.29 9.12
C LEU A 45 -18.46 -9.72 8.78
N SER A 46 -18.47 -10.65 9.75
CA SER A 46 -18.95 -12.02 9.50
C SER A 46 -20.45 -12.05 9.20
N SER A 47 -21.20 -11.08 9.72
CA SER A 47 -22.65 -10.94 9.48
C SER A 47 -23.02 -10.55 8.04
N VAL A 48 -22.06 -10.03 7.28
CA VAL A 48 -22.23 -9.65 5.86
C VAL A 48 -21.54 -10.61 4.88
N GLY A 49 -21.10 -11.78 5.37
CA GLY A 49 -20.56 -12.85 4.53
C GLY A 49 -19.15 -12.61 3.99
N VAL A 50 -18.41 -11.64 4.55
CA VAL A 50 -17.02 -11.34 4.17
C VAL A 50 -16.06 -12.23 4.96
N LYS A 51 -15.20 -12.96 4.25
CA LYS A 51 -14.25 -13.95 4.82
C LYS A 51 -12.79 -13.64 4.50
N THR A 52 -12.53 -12.83 3.49
CA THR A 52 -11.18 -12.47 3.04
C THR A 52 -11.00 -10.96 2.89
N MET A 53 -9.75 -10.49 2.95
CA MET A 53 -9.42 -9.08 2.69
C MET A 53 -9.80 -8.64 1.26
N TYR A 54 -9.78 -9.57 0.31
CA TYR A 54 -10.26 -9.30 -1.04
C TYR A 54 -11.77 -9.05 -1.07
N GLU A 55 -12.56 -9.85 -0.35
CA GLU A 55 -14.00 -9.63 -0.21
C GLU A 55 -14.33 -8.34 0.55
N VAL A 56 -13.49 -7.89 1.49
CA VAL A 56 -13.63 -6.55 2.11
C VAL A 56 -13.59 -5.46 1.05
N ILE A 57 -12.66 -5.54 0.09
CA ILE A 57 -12.59 -4.57 -1.01
C ILE A 57 -13.83 -4.67 -1.90
N LEU A 58 -14.21 -5.88 -2.33
CA LEU A 58 -15.39 -6.07 -3.20
C LEU A 58 -16.66 -5.53 -2.54
N HIS A 59 -16.85 -5.82 -1.26
CA HIS A 59 -17.96 -5.31 -0.47
C HIS A 59 -17.91 -3.78 -0.35
N GLY A 60 -16.72 -3.21 -0.10
CA GLY A 60 -16.51 -1.76 -0.07
C GLY A 60 -16.91 -1.08 -1.38
N ILE A 61 -16.55 -1.65 -2.53
CA ILE A 61 -16.96 -1.16 -3.86
C ILE A 61 -18.47 -1.24 -4.04
N GLN A 62 -19.10 -2.35 -3.65
CA GLN A 62 -20.53 -2.55 -3.76
C GLN A 62 -21.31 -1.47 -2.98
N LEU A 63 -20.85 -1.14 -1.77
CA LEU A 63 -21.51 -0.14 -0.92
C LEU A 63 -21.21 1.30 -1.31
N SER A 64 -19.97 1.58 -1.74
CA SER A 64 -19.45 2.94 -1.86
C SER A 64 -19.27 3.44 -3.29
N GLY A 65 -19.12 2.53 -4.26
CA GLY A 65 -18.97 2.86 -5.68
C GLY A 65 -17.93 3.93 -5.94
N ASP A 66 -18.38 5.11 -6.38
CA ASP A 66 -17.53 6.25 -6.77
C ASP A 66 -17.23 7.22 -5.60
N ARG A 67 -17.54 6.85 -4.36
CA ARG A 67 -17.15 7.65 -3.19
C ARG A 67 -15.62 7.62 -2.98
N PRO A 68 -15.02 8.69 -2.41
CA PRO A 68 -13.60 8.71 -2.06
C PRO A 68 -13.22 7.60 -1.07
N GLN A 69 -12.20 6.80 -1.41
CA GLN A 69 -11.55 5.84 -0.53
C GLN A 69 -10.21 6.33 0.00
N PHE A 70 -9.45 7.12 -0.77
CA PHE A 70 -8.22 7.75 -0.27
C PHE A 70 -8.21 9.22 -0.66
N SER A 71 -7.77 10.07 0.25
CA SER A 71 -7.53 11.50 0.00
C SER A 71 -6.07 11.84 0.27
N TYR A 72 -5.41 12.50 -0.68
CA TYR A 72 -4.01 12.87 -0.59
C TYR A 72 -3.71 14.20 -1.28
N ARG A 73 -2.61 14.84 -0.90
CA ARG A 73 -2.07 16.03 -1.57
C ARG A 73 -0.56 15.88 -1.66
N GLN A 74 0.05 16.37 -2.74
CA GLN A 74 1.49 16.29 -2.94
C GLN A 74 2.26 17.30 -2.07
N SER A 75 1.65 18.45 -1.82
CA SER A 75 2.20 19.51 -0.98
C SER A 75 1.07 20.27 -0.28
N SER A 76 1.40 21.07 0.73
CA SER A 76 0.41 21.73 1.59
C SER A 76 -0.46 22.77 0.85
N ASP A 77 0.08 23.34 -0.22
CA ASP A 77 -0.54 24.33 -1.11
C ASP A 77 -1.46 23.73 -2.18
N GLN A 78 -1.37 22.42 -2.42
CA GLN A 78 -2.16 21.73 -3.45
C GLN A 78 -3.48 21.23 -2.88
N PRO A 79 -4.57 21.24 -3.68
CA PRO A 79 -5.84 20.66 -3.27
C PRO A 79 -5.72 19.16 -3.05
N PHE A 80 -6.56 18.62 -2.17
CA PHE A 80 -6.68 17.17 -2.02
C PHE A 80 -7.21 16.56 -3.32
N LYS A 81 -6.53 15.50 -3.75
CA LYS A 81 -6.99 14.56 -4.76
C LYS A 81 -7.51 13.31 -4.05
N SER A 82 -8.38 12.58 -4.73
CA SER A 82 -8.94 11.37 -4.17
C SER A 82 -9.00 10.24 -5.18
N TYR A 83 -8.79 9.02 -4.69
CA TYR A 83 -9.14 7.80 -5.41
C TYR A 83 -10.47 7.28 -4.90
N THR A 84 -11.38 6.94 -5.81
CA THR A 84 -12.63 6.27 -5.48
C THR A 84 -12.40 4.78 -5.17
N TYR A 85 -13.36 4.11 -4.54
CA TYR A 85 -13.26 2.66 -4.31
C TYR A 85 -13.06 1.87 -5.62
N LYS A 86 -13.76 2.24 -6.70
CA LYS A 86 -13.56 1.63 -8.02
C LYS A 86 -12.15 1.88 -8.58
N GLN A 87 -11.65 3.10 -8.47
CA GLN A 87 -10.29 3.42 -8.94
C GLN A 87 -9.23 2.65 -8.17
N VAL A 88 -9.36 2.58 -6.84
CA VAL A 88 -8.46 1.77 -6.01
C VAL A 88 -8.48 0.32 -6.47
N PHE A 89 -9.65 -0.27 -6.70
CA PHE A 89 -9.77 -1.66 -7.16
C PHE A 89 -9.05 -1.92 -8.49
N GLU A 90 -9.19 -1.03 -9.46
CA GLU A 90 -8.47 -1.20 -10.73
C GLU A 90 -6.96 -1.02 -10.53
N ILE A 91 -6.53 -0.01 -9.77
CA ILE A 91 -5.11 0.23 -9.50
C ILE A 91 -4.46 -0.98 -8.81
N ILE A 92 -5.08 -1.56 -7.79
CA ILE A 92 -4.49 -2.69 -7.06
C ILE A 92 -4.41 -3.95 -7.92
N LYS A 93 -5.36 -4.15 -8.86
CA LYS A 93 -5.31 -5.23 -9.85
C LYS A 93 -4.17 -5.00 -10.83
N GLU A 94 -4.03 -3.80 -11.37
CA GLU A 94 -2.93 -3.44 -12.28
C GLU A 94 -1.56 -3.66 -11.59
N ILE A 95 -1.41 -3.22 -10.33
CA ILE A 95 -0.16 -3.41 -9.58
C ILE A 95 0.12 -4.90 -9.36
N GLY A 96 -0.88 -5.67 -8.90
CA GLY A 96 -0.71 -7.10 -8.61
C GLY A 96 -0.45 -7.94 -9.86
N SER A 97 -1.20 -7.72 -10.95
CA SER A 97 -0.93 -8.31 -12.26
C SER A 97 0.47 -7.91 -12.77
N GLY A 98 0.85 -6.64 -12.61
CA GLY A 98 2.17 -6.13 -13.00
C GLY A 98 3.30 -6.86 -12.28
N MET A 99 3.16 -7.15 -10.98
CA MET A 99 4.13 -7.95 -10.23
C MET A 99 4.22 -9.39 -10.74
N ILE A 100 3.09 -10.02 -11.07
CA ILE A 100 3.05 -11.39 -11.61
C ILE A 100 3.71 -11.44 -12.99
N ASN A 101 3.35 -10.52 -13.88
CA ASN A 101 3.93 -10.39 -15.21
C ASN A 101 5.42 -10.00 -15.14
N SER A 102 5.89 -9.45 -14.02
CA SER A 102 7.31 -9.19 -13.73
C SER A 102 8.04 -10.38 -13.07
N GLY A 103 7.39 -11.54 -12.95
CA GLY A 103 8.00 -12.80 -12.51
C GLY A 103 7.57 -13.33 -11.14
N LEU A 104 6.74 -12.61 -10.39
CA LEU A 104 6.18 -13.14 -9.14
C LEU A 104 5.10 -14.20 -9.40
N LYS A 105 4.82 -15.04 -8.39
CA LYS A 105 3.75 -16.05 -8.45
C LYS A 105 2.58 -15.65 -7.56
N PRO A 106 1.32 -15.84 -7.98
CA PRO A 106 0.16 -15.63 -7.11
C PRO A 106 0.06 -16.76 -6.08
N SER A 107 0.67 -16.59 -4.90
CA SER A 107 0.70 -17.61 -3.84
C SER A 107 1.00 -16.97 -2.47
N ASN A 108 0.48 -17.56 -1.40
CA ASN A 108 0.75 -17.15 -0.01
C ASN A 108 2.21 -17.36 0.40
N GLU A 109 2.99 -18.03 -0.43
CA GLU A 109 4.44 -18.21 -0.27
C GLU A 109 5.26 -17.14 -1.03
N THR A 110 4.59 -16.23 -1.75
CA THR A 110 5.24 -15.16 -2.50
C THR A 110 5.19 -13.86 -1.72
N PHE A 111 6.38 -13.35 -1.42
CA PHE A 111 6.57 -12.13 -0.65
C PHE A 111 7.07 -10.99 -1.55
N PHE A 112 6.60 -9.77 -1.32
CA PHE A 112 7.16 -8.56 -1.92
C PHE A 112 7.35 -7.48 -0.85
N GLY A 113 8.37 -6.64 -1.01
CA GLY A 113 8.70 -5.60 -0.03
C GLY A 113 8.08 -4.25 -0.35
N ILE A 114 7.74 -3.48 0.69
CA ILE A 114 7.36 -2.08 0.59
C ILE A 114 8.28 -1.28 1.53
N TYR A 115 9.36 -0.74 0.98
CA TYR A 115 10.32 0.10 1.70
C TYR A 115 9.97 1.57 1.47
N ALA A 116 8.94 2.03 2.17
CA ALA A 116 8.37 3.35 1.98
C ALA A 116 7.71 3.91 3.23
N SER A 117 7.62 5.24 3.27
CA SER A 117 6.83 5.98 4.24
C SER A 117 5.33 5.78 4.00
N ALA A 118 4.53 5.95 5.05
CA ALA A 118 3.07 5.87 4.97
C ALA A 118 2.54 6.88 3.93
N SER A 119 1.88 6.37 2.89
CA SER A 119 1.35 7.14 1.77
C SER A 119 0.20 6.39 1.10
N VAL A 120 -0.51 7.04 0.19
CA VAL A 120 -1.53 6.36 -0.62
C VAL A 120 -0.90 5.27 -1.50
N ASN A 121 0.28 5.52 -2.07
CA ASN A 121 1.01 4.51 -2.84
C ASN A 121 1.37 3.29 -1.98
N TYR A 122 1.80 3.50 -0.72
CA TYR A 122 2.03 2.41 0.23
C TYR A 122 0.77 1.55 0.40
N ALA A 123 -0.37 2.19 0.65
CA ALA A 123 -1.64 1.48 0.83
C ALA A 123 -2.08 0.72 -0.44
N LEU A 124 -1.93 1.34 -1.61
CA LEU A 124 -2.23 0.69 -2.90
C LEU A 124 -1.35 -0.55 -3.13
N CYS A 125 -0.05 -0.46 -2.84
CA CYS A 125 0.86 -1.62 -2.94
C CYS A 125 0.48 -2.71 -1.95
N LEU A 126 0.16 -2.36 -0.71
CA LEU A 126 -0.32 -3.31 0.31
C LEU A 126 -1.58 -4.04 -0.17
N TYR A 127 -2.56 -3.31 -0.71
CA TYR A 127 -3.84 -3.85 -1.13
C TYR A 127 -3.73 -4.69 -2.41
N SER A 128 -2.73 -4.43 -3.25
CA SER A 128 -2.44 -5.22 -4.46
C SER A 128 -2.08 -6.68 -4.19
N ALA A 129 -1.75 -7.02 -2.94
CA ALA A 129 -1.51 -8.39 -2.53
C ALA A 129 -2.79 -9.24 -2.51
N TRP A 130 -3.92 -8.64 -2.12
CA TRP A 130 -5.14 -9.37 -1.75
C TRP A 130 -5.80 -10.11 -2.91
N PRO A 131 -5.90 -9.55 -4.14
CA PRO A 131 -6.49 -10.28 -5.27
C PRO A 131 -5.68 -11.49 -5.74
N TYR A 132 -4.40 -11.58 -5.33
CA TYR A 132 -3.45 -12.57 -5.86
C TYR A 132 -2.82 -13.47 -4.79
N SER A 133 -3.35 -13.41 -3.57
CA SER A 133 -2.87 -14.20 -2.42
C SER A 133 -1.37 -14.02 -2.12
N MET A 134 -0.78 -12.85 -2.41
CA MET A 134 0.63 -12.58 -2.09
C MET A 134 0.76 -11.97 -0.68
N VAL A 135 1.99 -11.92 -0.16
CA VAL A 135 2.27 -11.40 1.19
C VAL A 135 3.15 -10.14 1.11
N PRO A 136 2.62 -8.95 1.48
CA PRO A 136 3.42 -7.73 1.54
C PRO A 136 4.29 -7.70 2.80
N VAL A 137 5.54 -7.27 2.66
CA VAL A 137 6.51 -7.10 3.74
C VAL A 137 6.81 -5.61 3.91
N GLY A 138 6.30 -5.01 4.99
CA GLY A 138 6.56 -3.61 5.31
C GLY A 138 7.98 -3.40 5.85
N ILE A 139 8.73 -2.48 5.25
CA ILE A 139 10.14 -2.21 5.59
C ILE A 139 10.26 -0.72 5.94
N TYR A 140 10.84 -0.42 7.10
CA TYR A 140 11.00 0.94 7.62
C TYR A 140 12.42 1.17 8.14
N ASP A 141 12.87 2.43 8.11
CA ASP A 141 14.22 2.81 8.55
C ASP A 141 14.45 2.72 10.06
N SER A 142 13.41 2.49 10.86
CA SER A 142 13.48 2.47 12.32
C SER A 142 14.44 1.41 12.88
N LEU A 143 14.75 0.37 12.11
CA LEU A 143 15.69 -0.70 12.49
C LEU A 143 17.12 -0.47 11.98
N GLY A 144 17.38 0.68 11.35
CA GLY A 144 18.66 0.98 10.69
C GLY A 144 18.91 0.11 9.44
N GLN A 145 19.99 0.42 8.73
CA GLN A 145 20.31 -0.23 7.46
C GLN A 145 20.54 -1.74 7.60
N ASP A 146 21.18 -2.18 8.68
CA ASP A 146 21.43 -3.60 8.92
C ASP A 146 20.14 -4.38 9.21
N GLY A 147 19.19 -3.78 9.93
CA GLY A 147 17.86 -4.35 10.16
C GLY A 147 17.08 -4.47 8.86
N VAL A 148 17.11 -3.44 8.00
CA VAL A 148 16.48 -3.48 6.68
C VAL A 148 17.07 -4.59 5.81
N LYS A 149 18.40 -4.68 5.70
CA LYS A 149 19.08 -5.75 4.94
C LYS A 149 18.74 -7.13 5.48
N PHE A 150 18.65 -7.28 6.80
CA PHE A 150 18.24 -8.53 7.43
C PHE A 150 16.81 -8.93 7.01
N ILE A 151 15.85 -8.01 7.05
CA ILE A 151 14.46 -8.27 6.63
C ILE A 151 14.41 -8.69 5.17
N ILE A 152 15.07 -7.94 4.27
CA ILE A 152 15.10 -8.24 2.83
C ILE A 152 15.65 -9.63 2.57
N ARG A 153 16.76 -9.99 3.24
CA ARG A 153 17.38 -11.30 3.11
C ARG A 153 16.49 -12.40 3.67
N GLN A 154 15.95 -12.22 4.87
CA GLN A 154 15.15 -13.22 5.58
C GLN A 154 13.81 -13.50 4.87
N SER A 155 13.21 -12.48 4.27
CA SER A 155 11.94 -12.59 3.54
C SER A 155 12.11 -13.06 2.10
N ALA A 156 13.35 -13.14 1.60
CA ALA A 156 13.68 -13.55 0.23
C ALA A 156 12.84 -12.84 -0.85
N VAL A 157 12.50 -11.56 -0.63
CA VAL A 157 11.67 -10.78 -1.54
C VAL A 157 12.42 -10.53 -2.86
N GLU A 158 11.74 -10.81 -3.97
CA GLU A 158 12.30 -10.59 -5.32
C GLU A 158 11.92 -9.23 -5.91
N LEU A 159 10.89 -8.58 -5.37
CA LEU A 159 10.42 -7.27 -5.79
C LEU A 159 10.23 -6.36 -4.57
N ILE A 160 10.74 -5.12 -4.64
CA ILE A 160 10.58 -4.12 -3.58
C ILE A 160 10.11 -2.78 -4.16
N PHE A 161 9.09 -2.20 -3.56
CA PHE A 161 8.67 -0.82 -3.80
C PHE A 161 9.45 0.16 -2.93
N ALA A 162 9.84 1.31 -3.49
CA ALA A 162 10.53 2.39 -2.78
C ALA A 162 9.94 3.76 -3.12
N ASP A 163 9.79 4.63 -2.12
CA ASP A 163 9.17 5.96 -2.27
C ASP A 163 10.15 7.10 -2.54
N ASP A 164 11.44 6.91 -2.30
CA ASP A 164 12.47 7.90 -2.55
C ASP A 164 13.74 7.33 -3.22
N LEU A 165 14.54 8.21 -3.83
CA LEU A 165 15.73 7.84 -4.58
C LEU A 165 16.85 7.32 -3.69
N GLN A 166 16.89 7.70 -2.41
CA GLN A 166 17.90 7.23 -1.47
C GLN A 166 17.65 5.77 -1.12
N ARG A 167 16.40 5.38 -0.86
CA ARG A 167 15.99 3.99 -0.65
C ARG A 167 16.22 3.16 -1.91
N VAL A 168 15.90 3.67 -3.11
CA VAL A 168 16.26 3.01 -4.38
C VAL A 168 17.76 2.77 -4.48
N LYS A 169 18.58 3.80 -4.21
CA LYS A 169 20.03 3.69 -4.23
C LYS A 169 20.55 2.63 -3.24
N HIS A 170 20.07 2.66 -2.00
CA HIS A 170 20.42 1.68 -0.99
C HIS A 170 20.10 0.25 -1.44
N LEU A 171 18.92 0.00 -2.01
CA LEU A 171 18.54 -1.33 -2.51
C LEU A 171 19.49 -1.83 -3.61
N ILE A 172 19.91 -0.94 -4.52
CA ILE A 172 20.86 -1.27 -5.59
C ILE A 172 22.25 -1.57 -5.00
N GLU A 173 22.73 -0.74 -4.07
CA GLU A 173 24.04 -0.88 -3.43
C GLU A 173 24.14 -2.13 -2.55
N TRP A 174 23.06 -2.47 -1.85
CA TRP A 174 23.00 -3.63 -0.96
C TRP A 174 22.86 -4.95 -1.72
N LYS A 175 22.52 -4.93 -3.01
CA LYS A 175 22.37 -6.16 -3.80
C LYS A 175 23.68 -6.97 -3.80
N ASP A 176 23.58 -8.18 -3.25
CA ASP A 176 24.62 -9.20 -3.19
C ASP A 176 24.05 -10.58 -3.57
N GLU A 177 24.85 -11.65 -3.50
CA GLU A 177 24.43 -13.02 -3.82
C GLU A 177 23.40 -13.59 -2.82
N LYS A 178 23.29 -13.03 -1.62
CA LYS A 178 22.39 -13.48 -0.55
C LYS A 178 21.04 -12.80 -0.60
N ILE A 179 20.90 -11.71 -1.35
CA ILE A 179 19.65 -10.97 -1.52
C ILE A 179 18.99 -11.39 -2.85
N ALA A 180 17.76 -11.91 -2.74
CA ALA A 180 16.96 -12.43 -3.85
C ALA A 180 16.35 -11.35 -4.77
N LEU A 181 16.54 -10.06 -4.44
CA LEU A 181 15.97 -8.92 -5.16
C LEU A 181 16.31 -8.94 -6.65
N LYS A 182 15.29 -8.88 -7.50
CA LYS A 182 15.40 -8.81 -8.96
C LYS A 182 14.84 -7.50 -9.51
N THR A 183 13.78 -6.97 -8.89
CA THR A 183 13.05 -5.79 -9.37
C THR A 183 12.86 -4.76 -8.27
N ILE A 184 13.19 -3.50 -8.58
CA ILE A 184 12.89 -2.34 -7.75
C ILE A 184 11.83 -1.51 -8.46
N VAL A 185 10.78 -1.13 -7.74
CA VAL A 185 9.71 -0.28 -8.26
C VAL A 185 9.71 1.04 -7.51
N SER A 186 10.10 2.11 -8.19
CA SER A 186 10.16 3.45 -7.63
C SER A 186 8.83 4.20 -7.78
N PHE A 187 8.38 4.88 -6.72
CA PHE A 187 7.21 5.77 -6.79
C PHE A 187 7.52 7.11 -7.45
N ILE A 188 8.80 7.46 -7.58
CA ILE A 188 9.27 8.67 -8.24
C ILE A 188 10.18 8.30 -9.41
N GLU A 189 10.30 9.19 -10.39
CA GLU A 189 11.14 8.94 -11.56
C GLU A 189 12.61 8.76 -11.16
N PRO A 190 13.24 7.60 -11.44
CA PRO A 190 14.66 7.40 -11.16
C PRO A 190 15.55 8.21 -12.09
N THR A 191 16.68 8.68 -11.58
CA THR A 191 17.71 9.35 -12.40
C THR A 191 18.38 8.37 -13.35
N ASP A 192 18.95 8.89 -14.45
CA ASP A 192 19.71 8.07 -15.40
C ASP A 192 20.91 7.38 -14.75
N GLU A 193 21.50 8.00 -13.72
CA GLU A 193 22.57 7.41 -12.91
C GLU A 193 22.10 6.15 -12.17
N LEU A 194 20.92 6.20 -11.54
CA LEU A 194 20.36 5.04 -10.84
C LEU A 194 19.91 3.94 -11.80
N LYS A 195 19.41 4.30 -12.98
CA LYS A 195 19.08 3.34 -14.04
C LYS A 195 20.32 2.56 -14.50
N LYS A 196 21.42 3.26 -14.78
CA LYS A 196 22.71 2.63 -15.12
C LYS A 196 23.24 1.75 -14.00
N LEU A 197 23.21 2.22 -12.75
CA LEU A 197 23.68 1.44 -11.60
C LEU A 197 22.84 0.17 -11.38
N ALA A 198 21.53 0.24 -11.60
CA ALA A 198 20.66 -0.92 -11.53
C ALA A 198 20.99 -1.94 -12.64
N GLU A 199 21.23 -1.49 -13.88
CA GLU A 199 21.66 -2.35 -14.99
C GLU A 199 22.99 -3.06 -14.69
N GLU A 200 23.99 -2.34 -14.16
CA GLU A 200 25.27 -2.91 -13.73
C GLU A 200 25.10 -4.01 -12.67
N LYS A 201 24.09 -3.87 -11.80
CA LYS A 201 23.73 -4.84 -10.76
C LYS A 201 22.72 -5.90 -11.22
N GLN A 202 22.36 -5.92 -12.50
CA GLN A 202 21.36 -6.84 -13.08
C GLN A 202 20.00 -6.76 -12.38
N LEU A 203 19.61 -5.55 -11.99
CA LEU A 203 18.32 -5.24 -11.38
C LEU A 203 17.40 -4.56 -12.39
N ASN A 204 16.14 -4.96 -12.41
CA ASN A 204 15.10 -4.25 -13.14
C ASN A 204 14.64 -3.05 -12.30
N LEU A 205 14.85 -1.83 -12.79
CA LEU A 205 14.35 -0.62 -12.15
C LEU A 205 13.17 -0.04 -12.94
N LEU A 206 11.99 -0.09 -12.34
CA LEU A 206 10.73 0.35 -12.94
C LEU A 206 10.11 1.50 -12.14
N THR A 207 9.26 2.29 -12.79
CA THR A 207 8.33 3.19 -12.09
C THR A 207 7.04 2.45 -11.74
N LEU A 208 6.30 2.95 -10.75
CA LEU A 208 4.99 2.41 -10.41
C LEU A 208 4.03 2.45 -11.62
N GLU A 209 4.05 3.51 -12.41
CA GLU A 209 3.20 3.58 -13.62
C GLU A 209 3.61 2.52 -14.64
N LYS A 210 4.92 2.29 -14.83
CA LYS A 210 5.37 1.25 -15.76
C LYS A 210 4.96 -0.15 -15.30
N LEU A 211 5.02 -0.42 -14.00
CA LEU A 211 4.53 -1.68 -13.45
C LEU A 211 3.02 -1.84 -13.70
N ARG A 212 2.24 -0.78 -13.51
CA ARG A 212 0.79 -0.80 -13.79
C ARG A 212 0.49 -1.03 -15.26
N GLU A 213 1.24 -0.41 -16.17
CA GLU A 213 1.13 -0.69 -17.62
C GLU A 213 1.37 -2.17 -17.94
N ILE A 214 2.35 -2.81 -17.30
CA ILE A 214 2.63 -4.24 -17.47
C ILE A 214 1.47 -5.12 -16.97
N GLY A 215 0.68 -4.63 -16.03
CA GLY A 215 -0.45 -5.35 -15.44
C GLY A 215 -1.82 -5.09 -16.08
N ARG A 216 -1.90 -4.17 -17.06
CA ARG A 216 -3.10 -3.92 -17.88
C ARG A 216 -3.18 -4.91 -19.03
#